data_AF-A0A923EAA1-F1
#
_entry.id   AF-A0A923EAA1-F1
#
_cell.length_a   1.000
_cell.length_b   1.000
_cell.length_c   1.000
_cell.angle_alpha   90.00
_cell.angle_beta   90.00
_cell.angle_gamma   90.00
#
_symmetry.space_group_name_H-M   'P 1'
#
loop_
_entity.id
_entity.type
_entity.pdbx_description
1 polymer ?
#
loop_
_entity_poly.entity_id
_entity_poly.type
_entity_poly.pdbx_seq_one_letter_code
_entity_poly.pdbx_strand_id
1 'polypeptide(L)'
;MKKIICCFKEQLNSTNLAIKTLALMGCLCLINTIVSVFINYQDLTVSDLAIRSTMSNIFGFLLGHQTIENPNISNIKLQTYLAALIGMLCLLVVLSSHWLIWISQDNPALVEIRNLLFASIGFLLSKAKNDEKISI
;
A
#
# COMPACT_ATOMS: atom_id res chain seq x y z
N MET A 1 -0.20 -20.20 4.64
CA MET A 1 -0.03 -19.22 3.54
C MET A 1 -0.91 -19.47 2.30
N LYS A 2 -1.02 -20.70 1.76
CA LYS A 2 -1.86 -20.97 0.56
C LYS A 2 -3.34 -20.55 0.67
N LYS A 3 -4.00 -20.80 1.82
CA LYS A 3 -5.39 -20.36 2.05
C LYS A 3 -5.57 -18.83 2.00
N ILE A 4 -4.60 -18.09 2.51
CA ILE A 4 -4.63 -16.63 2.55
C ILE A 4 -4.49 -16.06 1.13
N ILE A 5 -3.57 -16.60 0.34
CA ILE A 5 -3.37 -16.22 -1.07
C ILE A 5 -4.60 -16.59 -1.92
N CYS A 6 -5.20 -17.76 -1.66
CA CYS A 6 -6.41 -18.19 -2.35
C CYS A 6 -7.58 -17.26 -2.06
N CYS A 7 -7.81 -16.97 -0.78
CA CYS A 7 -8.86 -16.05 -0.33
C CYS A 7 -8.65 -14.66 -0.93
N PHE A 8 -7.41 -14.16 -0.94
CA PHE A 8 -7.09 -12.90 -1.58
C PHE A 8 -7.36 -12.90 -3.09
N LYS A 9 -6.96 -13.97 -3.80
CA LYS A 9 -7.17 -14.11 -5.24
C LYS A 9 -8.67 -14.16 -5.59
N GLU A 10 -9.47 -14.84 -4.78
CA GLU A 10 -10.92 -14.95 -4.93
C GLU A 10 -11.60 -13.60 -4.67
N GLN A 11 -11.19 -12.90 -3.62
CA GLN A 11 -11.64 -11.54 -3.32
C GLN A 11 -11.29 -10.58 -4.47
N LEU A 12 -10.07 -10.66 -5.02
CA LEU A 12 -9.62 -9.83 -6.14
C LEU A 12 -10.38 -10.13 -7.44
N ASN A 13 -10.82 -11.37 -7.62
CA ASN A 13 -11.61 -11.79 -8.79
C ASN A 13 -13.06 -11.30 -8.73
N SER A 14 -13.58 -11.03 -7.53
CA SER A 14 -14.91 -10.42 -7.33
C SER A 14 -14.94 -8.90 -7.58
N THR A 15 -13.81 -8.30 -7.92
CA THR A 15 -13.66 -6.84 -8.05
C THR A 15 -13.67 -6.41 -9.52
N ASN A 16 -14.10 -5.19 -9.79
CA ASN A 16 -14.10 -4.63 -11.14
C ASN A 16 -12.69 -4.68 -11.78
N LEU A 17 -12.63 -4.92 -13.09
CA LEU A 17 -11.39 -5.07 -13.86
C LEU A 17 -10.45 -3.89 -13.64
N ALA A 18 -10.98 -2.67 -13.55
CA ALA A 18 -10.21 -1.45 -13.30
C ALA A 18 -9.49 -1.44 -11.93
N ILE A 19 -10.13 -1.92 -10.87
CA ILE A 19 -9.51 -1.98 -9.54
C ILE A 19 -8.42 -3.05 -9.51
N LYS A 20 -8.65 -4.18 -10.19
CA LYS A 20 -7.65 -5.24 -10.35
C LYS A 20 -6.41 -4.75 -11.10
N THR A 21 -6.59 -3.99 -12.18
CA THR A 21 -5.47 -3.40 -12.93
C THR A 21 -4.74 -2.33 -12.12
N LEU A 22 -5.47 -1.47 -11.39
CA LEU A 22 -4.88 -0.45 -10.52
C LEU A 22 -4.05 -1.08 -9.39
N ALA A 23 -4.59 -2.09 -8.69
CA ALA A 23 -3.86 -2.80 -7.64
C ALA A 23 -2.59 -3.46 -8.17
N LEU A 24 -2.63 -4.02 -9.39
CA LEU A 24 -1.47 -4.62 -10.03
C LEU A 24 -0.41 -3.56 -10.40
N MET A 25 -0.83 -2.43 -10.98
CA MET A 25 0.06 -1.30 -11.28
C MET A 25 0.69 -0.73 -9.99
N GLY A 26 -0.11 -0.53 -8.94
CA GLY A 26 0.38 -0.07 -7.64
C GLY A 26 1.41 -1.01 -7.03
N CYS A 27 1.18 -2.33 -7.09
CA CYS A 27 2.16 -3.32 -6.63
C CYS A 27 3.47 -3.28 -7.44
N LEU A 28 3.42 -3.12 -8.76
CA LEU A 28 4.62 -2.97 -9.58
C LEU A 28 5.42 -1.72 -9.20
N CYS A 29 4.75 -0.58 -9.01
CA CYS A 29 5.40 0.66 -8.56
C CYS A 29 6.00 0.51 -7.16
N LEU A 30 5.32 -0.20 -6.27
CA LEU A 30 5.81 -0.48 -4.91
C LEU A 30 7.07 -1.36 -4.94
N ILE A 31 7.08 -2.43 -5.74
CA ILE A 31 8.27 -3.27 -5.91
C ILE A 31 9.44 -2.45 -6.44
N ASN A 32 9.22 -1.61 -7.46
CA ASN A 32 10.27 -0.74 -7.99
C ASN A 32 10.83 0.19 -6.90
N THR A 33 9.95 0.83 -6.13
CA THR A 33 10.34 1.74 -5.05
C THR A 33 11.14 1.03 -3.97
N ILE A 34 10.75 -0.21 -3.60
CA ILE A 34 11.48 -1.03 -2.63
C ILE A 34 12.89 -1.34 -3.14
N VAL A 35 13.03 -1.75 -4.41
CA VAL A 35 14.34 -2.03 -5.01
C VAL A 35 15.21 -0.78 -5.03
N SER A 36 14.66 0.39 -5.38
CA SER A 36 15.37 1.67 -5.35
C SER A 36 15.92 2.01 -3.96
N VAL A 37 15.18 1.69 -2.88
CA VAL A 37 15.64 1.89 -1.49
C VAL A 37 16.88 1.03 -1.19
N PHE A 38 16.89 -0.25 -1.58
CA PHE A 38 18.00 -1.16 -1.27
C PHE A 38 19.24 -0.95 -2.13
N ILE A 39 19.09 -0.45 -3.36
CA ILE A 39 20.22 -0.08 -4.23
C ILE A 39 20.84 1.27 -3.82
N ASN A 40 20.23 1.97 -2.84
CA ASN A 40 20.60 3.31 -2.41
C ASN A 40 20.69 4.29 -3.59
N TYR A 41 19.74 4.17 -4.52
CA TYR A 41 19.67 5.00 -5.70
C TYR A 41 19.26 6.42 -5.27
N GLN A 42 20.24 7.30 -5.11
CA GLN A 42 20.06 8.69 -4.66
C GLN A 42 19.72 9.65 -5.80
N ASP A 43 19.90 9.21 -7.05
CA ASP A 43 19.60 10.03 -8.23
C ASP A 43 18.08 10.15 -8.45
N LEU A 44 17.56 11.33 -8.13
CA LEU A 44 16.20 11.75 -8.43
C LEU A 44 16.02 11.95 -9.93
N THR A 45 15.82 10.85 -10.66
CA THR A 45 15.32 10.94 -12.04
C THR A 45 13.86 11.37 -12.02
N VAL A 46 13.44 12.17 -13.00
CA VAL A 46 12.04 12.62 -13.15
C VAL A 46 11.08 11.43 -13.24
N SER A 47 11.55 10.33 -13.83
CA SER A 47 10.81 9.07 -13.94
C SER A 47 10.57 8.40 -12.59
N ASP A 48 11.57 8.35 -11.70
CA ASP A 48 11.42 7.76 -10.37
C ASP A 48 10.41 8.54 -9.50
N LEU A 49 10.43 9.88 -9.62
CA LEU A 49 9.43 10.73 -8.98
C LEU A 49 8.02 10.44 -9.51
N ALA A 50 7.86 10.27 -10.84
CA ALA A 50 6.58 9.93 -11.45
C ALA A 50 6.06 8.56 -10.97
N ILE A 51 6.93 7.56 -10.85
CA ILE A 51 6.59 6.23 -10.33
C ILE A 51 6.08 6.33 -8.89
N ARG A 52 6.79 7.08 -8.02
CA ARG A 52 6.40 7.27 -6.62
C ARG A 52 5.10 8.05 -6.48
N SER A 53 4.90 9.12 -7.25
CA SER A 53 3.65 9.87 -7.26
C SER A 53 2.47 9.01 -7.73
N THR A 54 2.68 8.20 -8.78
CA THR A 54 1.67 7.27 -9.29
C THR A 54 1.32 6.20 -8.24
N MET A 55 2.31 5.64 -7.56
CA MET A 55 2.13 4.70 -6.44
C MET A 55 1.25 5.32 -5.35
N SER A 56 1.62 6.50 -4.85
CA SER A 56 0.91 7.19 -3.78
C SER A 56 -0.52 7.56 -4.18
N ASN A 57 -0.77 7.89 -5.45
CA ASN A 57 -2.12 8.15 -5.96
C ASN A 57 -2.97 6.86 -6.04
N ILE A 58 -2.42 5.76 -6.54
CA ILE A 58 -3.13 4.47 -6.64
C ILE A 58 -3.49 3.95 -5.26
N PHE A 59 -2.54 3.91 -4.32
CA PHE A 59 -2.83 3.45 -2.97
C PHE A 59 -3.64 4.46 -2.18
N GLY A 60 -3.46 5.75 -2.42
CA GLY A 60 -4.34 6.80 -1.91
C GLY A 60 -5.78 6.62 -2.36
N PHE A 61 -6.03 6.14 -3.59
CA PHE A 61 -7.36 5.77 -4.06
C PHE A 61 -7.86 4.45 -3.46
N LEU A 62 -7.01 3.43 -3.34
CA LEU A 62 -7.40 2.11 -2.83
C LEU A 62 -7.68 2.11 -1.32
N LEU A 63 -6.91 2.90 -0.56
CA LEU A 63 -7.00 3.05 0.90
C LEU A 63 -7.84 4.27 1.29
N GLY A 64 -7.84 5.31 0.45
CA GLY A 64 -8.65 6.49 0.69
C GLY A 64 -10.13 6.15 0.57
N HIS A 65 -10.86 6.39 1.64
CA HIS A 65 -12.30 6.44 1.62
C HIS A 65 -12.70 7.71 0.83
N GLN A 66 -12.63 7.66 -0.51
CA GLN A 66 -13.18 8.71 -1.35
C GLN A 66 -14.70 8.69 -1.15
N THR A 67 -15.15 9.42 -0.12
CA THR A 67 -16.12 10.53 -0.11
C THR A 67 -17.37 10.49 -0.99
N ILE A 68 -17.63 9.39 -1.67
CA ILE A 68 -18.88 9.10 -2.35
C ILE A 68 -19.09 7.62 -2.11
N GLU A 69 -20.18 7.28 -1.44
CA GLU A 69 -20.71 5.92 -1.42
C GLU A 69 -20.90 5.48 -2.87
N ASN A 70 -19.84 4.95 -3.49
CA ASN A 70 -19.97 4.20 -4.71
C ASN A 70 -20.23 2.77 -4.25
N PRO A 71 -21.47 2.26 -4.36
CA PRO A 71 -21.82 0.91 -3.92
C PRO A 71 -21.01 -0.20 -4.61
N ASN A 72 -20.12 0.16 -5.55
CA ASN A 72 -19.29 -0.75 -6.33
C ASN A 72 -17.91 -1.09 -5.74
N ILE A 73 -17.45 -0.42 -4.66
CA ILE A 73 -16.34 -0.95 -3.83
C ILE A 73 -16.94 -1.69 -2.62
N SER A 74 -17.71 -2.73 -2.92
CA SER A 74 -18.50 -3.50 -1.96
C SER A 74 -17.66 -4.32 -0.95
N ASN A 75 -16.35 -4.51 -1.21
CA ASN A 75 -15.52 -5.40 -0.40
C ASN A 75 -14.57 -4.65 0.55
N ILE A 76 -15.13 -4.10 1.63
CA ILE A 76 -14.36 -3.54 2.77
C ILE A 76 -13.29 -4.53 3.25
N LYS A 77 -13.60 -5.83 3.28
CA LYS A 77 -12.65 -6.91 3.63
C LYS A 77 -11.43 -6.96 2.72
N LEU A 78 -11.59 -6.69 1.41
CA LEU A 78 -10.49 -6.66 0.45
C LEU A 78 -9.57 -5.48 0.69
N GLN A 79 -10.14 -4.29 0.93
CA GLN A 79 -9.35 -3.09 1.24
C GLN A 79 -8.57 -3.27 2.54
N THR A 80 -9.19 -3.83 3.58
CA THR A 80 -8.50 -4.13 4.85
C THR A 80 -7.35 -5.11 4.62
N TYR A 81 -7.57 -6.16 3.83
CA TYR A 81 -6.50 -7.11 3.53
C TYR A 81 -5.37 -6.50 2.70
N LEU A 82 -5.69 -5.68 1.69
CA LEU A 82 -4.70 -4.93 0.91
C LEU A 82 -3.89 -3.99 1.80
N ALA A 83 -4.57 -3.20 2.65
CA ALA A 83 -3.92 -2.28 3.58
C ALA A 83 -3.00 -3.02 4.55
N ALA A 84 -3.41 -4.19 5.06
CA ALA A 84 -2.59 -5.02 5.92
C ALA A 84 -1.36 -5.56 5.19
N LEU A 85 -1.52 -6.04 3.96
CA LEU A 85 -0.41 -6.57 3.16
C LEU A 85 0.60 -5.46 2.81
N ILE A 86 0.13 -4.31 2.35
CA ILE A 86 0.97 -3.15 2.02
C ILE A 86 1.66 -2.64 3.28
N GLY A 87 0.94 -2.46 4.38
CA GLY A 87 1.49 -2.03 5.67
C GLY A 87 2.58 -2.98 6.17
N MET A 88 2.37 -4.29 6.08
CA MET A 88 3.39 -5.29 6.44
C MET A 88 4.64 -5.20 5.55
N LEU A 89 4.47 -5.04 4.24
CA LEU A 89 5.61 -4.88 3.32
C LEU A 89 6.39 -3.59 3.61
N CYS A 90 5.70 -2.46 3.75
CA CYS A 90 6.35 -1.18 4.07
C CYS A 90 7.07 -1.24 5.42
N LEU A 91 6.47 -1.89 6.43
CA LEU A 91 7.08 -2.07 7.75
C LEU A 91 8.36 -2.92 7.67
N LEU A 92 8.36 -4.00 6.90
CA LEU A 92 9.55 -4.82 6.66
C LEU A 92 10.68 -4.01 6.01
N VAL A 93 10.35 -3.15 5.03
CA VAL A 93 11.33 -2.30 4.34
C VAL A 93 11.92 -1.27 5.29
N VAL A 94 11.08 -0.60 6.08
CA VAL A 94 11.53 0.39 7.07
C VAL A 94 12.41 -0.27 8.14
N LEU A 95 12.01 -1.42 8.68
CA LEU A 95 12.85 -2.18 9.62
C LEU A 95 14.18 -2.58 8.99
N SER A 96 14.16 -3.13 7.78
CA SER A 96 15.38 -3.51 7.08
C SER A 96 16.31 -2.31 6.89
N SER A 97 15.75 -1.17 6.47
CA SER A 97 16.51 0.08 6.28
C SER A 97 17.10 0.64 7.58
N HIS A 98 16.48 0.41 8.72
CA HIS A 98 17.02 0.81 10.02
C HIS A 98 18.23 -0.03 10.42
N TRP A 99 18.19 -1.35 10.20
CA TRP A 99 19.30 -2.24 10.56
C TRP A 99 20.47 -2.18 9.57
N LEU A 100 20.21 -1.82 8.32
CA LEU A 100 21.21 -1.60 7.29
C LEU A 100 21.74 -0.16 7.37
N ILE A 101 22.87 0.01 8.07
CA ILE A 101 23.59 1.29 8.28
C ILE A 101 23.91 2.05 6.97
N TRP A 102 23.86 1.34 5.83
CA TRP A 102 24.23 1.87 4.51
C TRP A 102 23.11 2.65 3.81
N ILE A 103 21.88 2.63 4.33
CA ILE A 103 20.72 3.31 3.73
C ILE A 103 20.52 4.68 4.39
N SER A 104 20.57 5.75 3.60
CA SER A 104 20.29 7.10 4.09
C SER A 104 18.82 7.26 4.45
N GLN A 105 18.53 7.69 5.68
CA GLN A 105 17.16 7.92 6.18
C GLN A 105 16.42 9.06 5.47
N ASP A 106 17.17 9.92 4.77
CA ASP A 106 16.67 11.01 3.92
C ASP A 106 16.42 10.59 2.46
N ASN A 107 16.58 9.29 2.14
CA ASN A 107 16.29 8.80 0.79
C ASN A 107 14.80 9.05 0.46
N PRO A 108 14.48 9.79 -0.62
CA PRO A 108 13.12 10.20 -0.91
C PRO A 108 12.19 9.01 -1.24
N ALA A 109 12.72 7.88 -1.70
CA ALA A 109 11.94 6.64 -1.85
C ALA A 109 11.56 6.04 -0.49
N LEU A 110 12.47 6.08 0.49
CA LEU A 110 12.18 5.62 1.84
C LEU A 110 11.14 6.52 2.52
N VAL A 111 11.19 7.84 2.30
CA VAL A 111 10.17 8.77 2.79
C VAL A 111 8.77 8.40 2.29
N GLU A 112 8.62 8.12 1.00
CA GLU A 112 7.35 7.69 0.41
C GLU A 112 6.85 6.36 0.98
N ILE A 113 7.74 5.38 1.19
CA ILE A 113 7.39 4.11 1.84
C ILE A 113 6.90 4.33 3.28
N ARG A 114 7.50 5.26 4.05
CA ARG A 114 7.02 5.62 5.39
C ARG A 114 5.64 6.27 5.34
N ASN A 115 5.42 7.19 4.39
CA ASN A 115 4.12 7.83 4.21
C ASN A 115 3.04 6.79 3.87
N LEU A 116 3.35 5.85 3.00
CA LEU A 116 2.44 4.75 2.64
C LEU A 116 2.17 3.80 3.83
N LEU A 117 3.18 3.55 4.67
CA LEU A 117 3.03 2.80 5.93
C LEU A 117 2.04 3.52 6.86
N PHE A 118 2.22 4.81 7.07
CA PHE A 118 1.33 5.61 7.94
C PHE A 118 -0.10 5.66 7.39
N ALA A 119 -0.27 5.81 6.07
CA ALA A 119 -1.59 5.77 5.43
C ALA A 119 -2.26 4.39 5.63
N SER A 120 -1.51 3.30 5.43
CA SER A 120 -2.02 1.93 5.59
C SER A 120 -2.42 1.64 7.04
N ILE A 121 -1.58 2.02 8.01
CA ILE A 121 -1.88 1.88 9.44
C ILE A 121 -3.08 2.76 9.84
N GLY A 122 -3.12 4.02 9.39
CA GLY A 122 -4.24 4.93 9.66
C GLY A 122 -5.57 4.38 9.13
N PHE A 123 -5.57 3.78 7.94
CA PHE A 123 -6.73 3.09 7.40
C PHE A 123 -7.15 1.88 8.26
N LEU A 124 -6.21 1.01 8.63
CA LEU A 124 -6.50 -0.15 9.48
C LEU A 124 -7.04 0.24 10.86
N LEU A 125 -6.46 1.26 11.49
CA LEU A 125 -6.93 1.82 12.76
C LEU A 125 -8.36 2.39 12.62
N SER A 126 -8.63 3.11 11.54
CA SER A 126 -9.99 3.63 11.25
C SER A 126 -11.01 2.49 11.13
N LYS A 127 -10.65 1.39 10.48
CA LYS A 127 -11.52 0.21 10.37
C LYS A 127 -11.71 -0.51 11.69
N ALA A 128 -10.64 -0.73 12.46
CA ALA A 128 -10.73 -1.34 13.78
C ALA A 128 -11.65 -0.57 14.74
N LYS A 129 -11.57 0.77 14.73
CA LYS A 129 -12.45 1.64 15.55
C LYS A 129 -13.92 1.62 15.10
N ASN A 130 -14.18 1.43 13.81
CA ASN A 130 -15.55 1.42 13.29
C ASN A 130 -16.29 0.09 13.54
N ASP A 131 -15.57 -1.04 13.61
CA ASP A 131 -16.17 -2.32 14.03
C ASP A 131 -16.70 -2.26 15.48
N GLU A 132 -16.04 -1.49 16.36
CA GLU A 132 -16.42 -1.33 17.76
C GLU A 132 -17.72 -0.52 17.96
N LYS A 133 -18.13 0.30 16.98
CA LYS A 133 -19.35 1.11 17.05
C LYS A 133 -20.62 0.38 16.62
N ILE A 134 -20.51 -0.80 16.01
CA ILE A 134 -21.66 -1.58 15.51
C ILE A 134 -22.14 -2.61 16.55
N SER A 135 -21.40 -2.79 17.66
CA SER A 135 -21.70 -3.74 18.73
C SER A 135 -22.39 -3.12 19.96
N ILE A 136 -23.15 -2.04 19.80
CA ILE A 136 -23.99 -1.44 20.86
C ILE A 136 -25.44 -1.36 20.38
#